data_AF-K2D9P9-F1
#
_entry.id   AF-K2D9P9-F1
#
_cell.length_a   1.000
_cell.length_b   1.000
_cell.length_c   1.000
_cell.angle_alpha   90.00
_cell.angle_beta   90.00
_cell.angle_gamma   90.00
#
_symmetry.space_group_name_H-M   'P 1'
#
loop_
_entity.id
_entity.type
_entity.pdbx_description
1 polymer ?
#
loop_
_entity_poly.entity_id
_entity_poly.type
_entity_poly.pdbx_seq_one_letter_code
_entity_poly.pdbx_strand_id
1 'polypeptide(L)'
;MFHRSKNAAQGQIWPKTVFSNFKLGAKSAFCLIAILLHENIKRKKYYNKKMEIYIGILLTFILPWCLGIILYFKDKKIIATIVPFASMLGYTFNTIGLEGGFFSSLSSMPPHIAFILGNIGLLSIESCVLIYSIRHTKIKPFFWLFIITIIATLIDVIFIHIGILTYRNGWNIPCTILGYFISFNIIYLYYLWLRKIVIL
;
A
#
# COMPACT_ATOMS: atom_id res chain seq x y z
N MET A 1 21.62 0.36 -50.29
CA MET A 1 23.09 0.25 -50.37
C MET A 1 23.57 -0.32 -49.04
N PHE A 2 24.02 -1.57 -49.06
CA PHE A 2 24.45 -2.33 -47.89
C PHE A 2 25.81 -1.83 -47.38
N HIS A 3 25.97 -1.74 -46.06
CA HIS A 3 27.25 -2.15 -45.45
C HIS A 3 26.99 -2.91 -44.14
N ARG A 4 27.47 -4.15 -44.14
CA ARG A 4 27.47 -5.15 -43.07
C ARG A 4 28.57 -4.88 -42.05
N SER A 5 28.43 -5.60 -40.91
CA SER A 5 29.48 -6.21 -40.08
C SER A 5 29.95 -5.35 -38.88
N LYS A 6 30.14 -5.86 -37.66
CA LYS A 6 30.32 -7.23 -37.15
C LYS A 6 30.10 -7.24 -35.62
N ASN A 7 29.68 -8.39 -35.11
CA ASN A 7 29.78 -8.80 -33.71
C ASN A 7 31.18 -8.57 -33.13
N ALA A 8 31.28 -8.20 -31.85
CA ALA A 8 32.18 -8.86 -30.90
C ALA A 8 31.92 -8.34 -29.48
N ALA A 9 31.58 -9.28 -28.59
CA ALA A 9 31.73 -9.11 -27.16
C ALA A 9 33.18 -8.69 -26.84
N GLN A 10 33.35 -7.50 -26.27
CA GLN A 10 34.53 -7.12 -25.49
C GLN A 10 34.02 -7.09 -24.04
N GLY A 11 34.24 -8.15 -23.25
CA GLY A 11 35.58 -8.52 -22.84
C GLY A 11 35.98 -7.60 -21.70
N GLN A 12 35.29 -7.73 -20.56
CA GLN A 12 35.66 -7.06 -19.32
C GLN A 12 36.95 -7.72 -18.81
N ILE A 13 38.08 -7.24 -19.33
CA ILE A 13 39.42 -7.65 -18.92
C ILE A 13 39.61 -7.08 -17.51
N TRP A 14 39.38 -7.92 -16.50
CA TRP A 14 39.93 -7.69 -15.18
C TRP A 14 41.46 -7.62 -15.33
N PRO A 15 42.15 -6.60 -14.80
CA PRO A 15 43.59 -6.65 -14.73
C PRO A 15 43.99 -7.81 -13.81
N LYS A 16 44.47 -8.90 -14.41
CA LYS A 16 45.21 -9.96 -13.72
C LYS A 16 46.55 -9.38 -13.27
N THR A 17 46.53 -8.64 -12.15
CA THR A 17 47.64 -8.34 -11.24
C THR A 17 47.16 -7.32 -10.21
N VAL A 18 46.35 -7.75 -9.24
CA VAL A 18 46.16 -7.02 -7.98
C VAL A 18 46.51 -7.88 -6.76
N PHE A 19 46.85 -9.15 -6.97
CA PHE A 19 47.30 -10.07 -5.93
C PHE A 19 48.71 -10.58 -6.21
N SER A 20 49.68 -9.68 -6.15
CA SER A 20 51.07 -10.07 -5.89
C SER A 20 51.66 -9.00 -4.98
N ASN A 21 51.90 -9.39 -3.72
CA ASN A 21 52.48 -8.58 -2.64
C ASN A 21 51.49 -7.73 -1.82
N PHE A 22 50.45 -8.35 -1.26
CA PHE A 22 49.77 -7.76 -0.10
C PHE A 22 50.56 -8.07 1.18
N LYS A 23 51.56 -7.24 1.49
CA LYS A 23 51.99 -7.06 2.89
C LYS A 23 50.76 -6.60 3.65
N LEU A 24 50.36 -7.35 4.68
CA LEU A 24 49.21 -7.05 5.55
C LEU A 24 49.49 -5.76 6.34
N GLY A 25 49.34 -4.61 5.69
CA GLY A 25 49.40 -3.29 6.29
C GLY A 25 48.01 -2.86 6.74
N ALA A 26 47.93 -2.07 7.80
CA ALA A 26 46.70 -1.56 8.44
C ALA A 26 45.64 -0.98 7.47
N LYS A 27 46.02 -0.58 6.26
CA LYS A 27 45.11 -0.14 5.18
C LYS A 27 44.17 -1.26 4.67
N SER A 28 44.60 -2.52 4.70
CA SER A 28 43.78 -3.69 4.33
C SER A 28 42.67 -3.99 5.35
N ALA A 29 43.01 -3.94 6.63
CA ALA A 29 42.07 -4.12 7.74
C ALA A 29 41.01 -3.01 7.76
N PHE A 30 41.41 -1.75 7.48
CA PHE A 30 40.48 -0.63 7.41
C PHE A 30 39.48 -0.77 6.26
N CYS A 31 39.92 -1.27 5.10
CA CYS A 31 39.04 -1.55 3.96
C CYS A 31 38.05 -2.69 4.28
N LEU A 32 38.52 -3.76 4.93
CA LEU A 32 37.67 -4.87 5.36
C LEU A 32 36.63 -4.42 6.40
N ILE A 33 37.04 -3.60 7.38
CA ILE A 33 36.16 -3.01 8.39
C ILE A 33 35.12 -2.08 7.75
N ALA A 34 35.51 -1.25 6.77
CA ALA A 34 34.59 -0.39 6.05
C ALA A 34 33.57 -1.18 5.22
N ILE A 35 33.98 -2.28 4.56
CA ILE A 35 33.09 -3.18 3.83
C ILE A 35 32.13 -3.87 4.79
N LEU A 36 32.62 -4.41 5.91
CA LEU A 36 31.79 -5.08 6.92
C LEU A 36 30.82 -4.09 7.59
N LEU A 37 31.24 -2.85 7.88
CA LEU A 37 30.38 -1.78 8.38
C LEU A 37 29.32 -1.39 7.35
N HIS A 38 29.70 -1.18 6.10
CA HIS A 38 28.77 -0.86 5.02
C HIS A 38 27.76 -2.00 4.78
N GLU A 39 28.19 -3.27 4.84
CA GLU A 39 27.30 -4.43 4.77
C GLU A 39 26.41 -4.56 6.01
N ASN A 40 26.90 -4.22 7.20
CA ASN A 40 26.11 -4.26 8.43
C ASN A 40 25.05 -3.14 8.44
N ILE A 41 25.40 -1.95 7.97
CA ILE A 41 24.46 -0.83 7.75
C ILE A 41 23.43 -1.20 6.68
N LYS A 42 23.86 -1.79 5.54
CA LYS A 42 22.93 -2.30 4.52
C LYS A 42 22.03 -3.41 5.07
N ARG A 43 22.56 -4.34 5.86
CA ARG A 43 21.77 -5.41 6.50
C ARG A 43 20.75 -4.83 7.47
N LYS A 44 21.13 -3.90 8.34
CA LYS A 44 20.20 -3.24 9.27
C LYS A 44 19.10 -2.47 8.54
N LYS A 45 19.46 -1.77 7.46
CA LYS A 45 18.51 -1.10 6.56
C LYS A 45 17.61 -2.09 5.81
N TYR A 46 18.14 -3.22 5.35
CA TYR A 46 17.39 -4.27 4.65
C TYR A 46 16.46 -5.05 5.57
N TYR A 47 16.87 -5.33 6.81
CA TYR A 47 16.02 -5.95 7.82
C TYR A 47 14.85 -5.04 8.19
N ASN A 48 15.09 -3.74 8.36
CA ASN A 48 14.00 -2.77 8.51
C ASN A 48 13.10 -2.75 7.28
N LYS A 49 13.69 -2.78 6.07
CA LYS A 49 12.99 -2.84 4.79
C LYS A 49 12.00 -4.01 4.70
N LYS A 50 12.45 -5.19 5.10
CA LYS A 50 11.65 -6.42 5.05
C LYS A 50 10.52 -6.41 6.09
N MET A 51 10.78 -5.88 7.28
CA MET A 51 9.77 -5.71 8.33
C MET A 51 8.66 -4.74 7.92
N GLU A 52 8.99 -3.63 7.27
CA GLU A 52 8.00 -2.67 6.72
C GLU A 52 7.03 -3.33 5.73
N ILE A 53 7.53 -4.23 4.86
CA ILE A 53 6.69 -4.96 3.90
C ILE A 53 5.68 -5.84 4.62
N TYR A 54 6.12 -6.63 5.62
CA TYR A 54 5.23 -7.49 6.37
C TYR A 54 4.19 -6.71 7.18
N ILE A 55 4.59 -5.60 7.80
CA ILE A 55 3.68 -4.70 8.52
C ILE A 55 2.65 -4.12 7.54
N GLY A 56 3.09 -3.68 6.36
CA GLY A 56 2.20 -3.17 5.32
C GLY A 56 1.15 -4.21 4.90
N ILE A 57 1.55 -5.43 4.58
CA ILE A 57 0.63 -6.52 4.22
C ILE A 57 -0.32 -6.86 5.38
N LEU A 58 0.21 -6.90 6.60
CA LEU A 58 -0.58 -7.22 7.79
C LEU A 58 -1.71 -6.20 8.00
N LEU A 59 -1.38 -4.91 7.93
CA LEU A 59 -2.32 -3.81 8.22
C LEU A 59 -3.29 -3.53 7.05
N THR A 60 -2.84 -3.64 5.81
CA THR A 60 -3.65 -3.28 4.64
C THR A 60 -4.50 -4.45 4.10
N PHE A 61 -4.13 -5.69 4.41
CA PHE A 61 -4.80 -6.88 3.86
C PHE A 61 -5.21 -7.89 4.92
N ILE A 62 -4.27 -8.46 5.68
CA ILE A 62 -4.55 -9.60 6.57
C ILE A 62 -5.55 -9.21 7.68
N LEU A 63 -5.26 -8.15 8.43
CA LEU A 63 -6.10 -7.70 9.53
C LEU A 63 -7.51 -7.29 9.05
N PRO A 64 -7.65 -6.50 7.96
CA PRO A 64 -8.97 -6.26 7.36
C PRO A 64 -9.70 -7.55 7.00
N TRP A 65 -9.06 -8.53 6.35
CA TRP A 65 -9.74 -9.77 5.97
C TRP A 65 -10.14 -10.65 7.15
N CYS A 66 -9.45 -10.59 8.30
CA CYS A 66 -9.94 -11.21 9.54
C CYS A 66 -11.32 -10.64 9.92
N LEU A 67 -11.51 -9.31 9.84
CA LEU A 67 -12.82 -8.68 10.04
C LEU A 67 -13.81 -9.06 8.92
N GLY A 68 -13.32 -9.14 7.68
CA GLY A 68 -14.10 -9.57 6.52
C GLY A 68 -14.69 -10.98 6.68
N ILE A 69 -13.92 -11.92 7.22
CA ILE A 69 -14.37 -13.29 7.53
C ILE A 69 -15.46 -13.26 8.61
N ILE A 70 -15.29 -12.47 9.67
CA ILE A 70 -16.31 -12.30 10.71
C ILE A 70 -17.60 -11.73 10.09
N LEU A 71 -17.49 -10.73 9.21
CA LEU A 71 -18.63 -10.14 8.51
C LEU A 71 -19.29 -11.11 7.53
N TYR A 72 -18.52 -11.97 6.86
CA TYR A 72 -19.03 -12.99 5.95
C TYR A 72 -20.00 -13.93 6.66
N PHE A 73 -19.66 -14.36 7.87
CA PHE A 73 -20.54 -15.21 8.68
C PHE A 73 -21.78 -14.48 9.21
N LYS A 74 -21.76 -13.15 9.29
CA LYS A 74 -22.91 -12.33 9.74
C LYS A 74 -23.84 -11.94 8.59
N ASP A 75 -23.30 -11.49 7.46
CA ASP A 75 -24.05 -11.05 6.29
C ASP A 75 -23.23 -11.23 5.00
N LYS A 76 -23.21 -12.46 4.50
CA LYS A 76 -22.48 -12.84 3.28
C LYS A 76 -22.86 -12.03 2.03
N LYS A 77 -24.10 -11.50 1.97
CA LYS A 77 -24.55 -10.71 0.82
C LYS A 77 -23.78 -9.40 0.74
N ILE A 78 -23.56 -8.73 1.88
CA ILE A 78 -22.76 -7.50 1.92
C ILE A 78 -21.36 -7.75 1.37
N ILE A 79 -20.68 -8.80 1.83
CA ILE A 79 -19.34 -9.14 1.33
C ILE A 79 -19.37 -9.40 -0.18
N ALA A 80 -20.31 -10.22 -0.66
CA ALA A 80 -20.39 -10.59 -2.08
C ALA A 80 -20.66 -9.40 -3.01
N THR A 81 -21.40 -8.37 -2.56
CA THR A 81 -21.77 -7.24 -3.41
C THR A 81 -20.91 -6.00 -3.19
N ILE A 82 -20.52 -5.69 -1.95
CA ILE A 82 -19.83 -4.44 -1.61
C ILE A 82 -18.33 -4.53 -1.87
N VAL A 83 -17.68 -5.66 -1.57
CA VAL A 83 -16.23 -5.83 -1.81
C VAL A 83 -15.82 -5.51 -3.26
N PRO A 84 -16.41 -6.12 -4.31
CA PRO A 84 -15.96 -5.86 -5.68
C PRO A 84 -16.14 -4.39 -6.10
N PHE A 85 -17.27 -3.78 -5.70
CA PHE A 85 -17.53 -2.38 -6.03
C PHE A 85 -16.61 -1.42 -5.27
N ALA A 86 -16.40 -1.65 -3.97
CA ALA A 86 -15.50 -0.87 -3.14
C ALA A 86 -14.04 -1.00 -3.61
N SER A 87 -13.60 -2.20 -4.00
CA SER A 87 -12.28 -2.43 -4.61
C SER A 87 -12.10 -1.60 -5.88
N MET A 88 -13.09 -1.60 -6.78
CA MET A 88 -13.06 -0.84 -8.03
C MET A 88 -13.01 0.67 -7.78
N LEU A 89 -13.81 1.18 -6.84
CA LEU A 89 -13.76 2.58 -6.44
C LEU A 89 -12.41 2.96 -5.82
N GLY A 90 -11.92 2.16 -4.86
CA GLY A 90 -10.61 2.38 -4.24
C GLY A 90 -9.49 2.42 -5.27
N TYR A 91 -9.51 1.49 -6.23
CA TYR A 91 -8.55 1.48 -7.34
C TYR A 91 -8.61 2.76 -8.17
N THR A 92 -9.82 3.23 -8.47
CA THR A 92 -10.03 4.46 -9.27
C THR A 92 -9.47 5.67 -8.55
N PHE A 93 -9.86 5.91 -7.30
CA PHE A 93 -9.40 7.06 -6.52
C PHE A 93 -7.90 7.00 -6.23
N ASN A 94 -7.36 5.82 -5.87
CA ASN A 94 -5.94 5.68 -5.61
C ASN A 94 -5.09 5.84 -6.87
N THR A 95 -5.57 5.38 -8.03
CA THR A 95 -4.86 5.62 -9.30
C THR A 95 -4.82 7.11 -9.62
N ILE A 96 -5.94 7.82 -9.49
CA ILE A 96 -5.98 9.29 -9.69
C ILE A 96 -5.01 9.99 -8.72
N GLY A 97 -5.00 9.56 -7.46
CA GLY A 97 -4.11 10.08 -6.43
C GLY A 97 -2.63 9.88 -6.73
N LEU A 98 -2.26 8.67 -7.16
CA LEU A 98 -0.89 8.29 -7.45
C LEU A 98 -0.36 8.93 -8.73
N GLU A 99 -1.11 8.84 -9.82
CA GLU A 99 -0.73 9.40 -11.12
C GLU A 99 -0.74 10.94 -11.08
N GLY A 100 -1.64 11.54 -10.28
CA GLY A 100 -1.64 12.97 -9.99
C GLY A 100 -0.51 13.41 -9.04
N GLY A 101 0.24 12.47 -8.46
CA GLY A 101 1.33 12.76 -7.53
C GLY A 101 0.88 13.36 -6.19
N PHE A 102 -0.37 13.18 -5.80
CA PHE A 102 -0.93 13.68 -4.54
C PHE A 102 -0.41 12.90 -3.34
N PHE A 103 -0.19 11.60 -3.50
CA PHE A 103 0.39 10.77 -2.48
C PHE A 103 1.20 9.63 -3.09
N SER A 104 2.14 9.11 -2.30
CA SER A 104 2.98 7.98 -2.70
C SER A 104 3.18 7.03 -1.53
N SER A 105 3.15 5.73 -1.80
CA SER A 105 3.60 4.75 -0.81
C SER A 105 5.12 4.82 -0.71
N LEU A 106 5.62 5.12 0.50
CA LEU A 106 7.05 4.97 0.83
C LEU A 106 7.35 3.58 1.39
N SER A 107 6.34 2.69 1.41
CA SER A 107 6.60 1.30 1.74
C SER A 107 7.73 0.79 0.87
N SER A 108 8.57 0.01 1.51
CA SER A 108 9.56 -0.81 0.87
C SER A 108 9.01 -1.77 -0.20
N MET A 109 7.69 -1.96 -0.22
CA MET A 109 6.91 -2.63 -1.25
C MET A 109 6.74 -1.76 -2.50
N PRO A 110 6.70 -2.34 -3.71
CA PRO A 110 6.33 -1.58 -4.90
C PRO A 110 4.97 -0.90 -4.71
N PRO A 111 4.83 0.42 -4.98
CA PRO A 111 3.63 1.18 -4.63
C PRO A 111 2.35 0.54 -5.16
N HIS A 112 2.34 0.08 -6.42
CA HIS A 112 1.18 -0.58 -7.02
C HIS A 112 0.69 -1.80 -6.21
N ILE A 113 1.59 -2.61 -5.66
CA ILE A 113 1.19 -3.78 -4.85
C ILE A 113 0.59 -3.33 -3.51
N ALA A 114 1.19 -2.34 -2.86
CA ALA A 114 0.68 -1.81 -1.60
C ALA A 114 -0.74 -1.25 -1.77
N PHE A 115 -0.99 -0.50 -2.85
CA PHE A 115 -2.32 0.02 -3.15
C PHE A 115 -3.31 -1.07 -3.58
N ILE A 116 -2.89 -2.07 -4.37
CA ILE A 116 -3.74 -3.23 -4.67
C ILE A 116 -4.23 -3.88 -3.38
N LEU A 117 -3.31 -4.18 -2.46
CA LEU A 117 -3.64 -4.82 -1.18
C LEU A 117 -4.57 -3.94 -0.33
N GLY A 118 -4.31 -2.64 -0.25
CA GLY A 118 -5.19 -1.70 0.45
C GLY A 118 -6.59 -1.59 -0.18
N ASN A 119 -6.69 -1.62 -1.51
CA ASN A 119 -7.96 -1.53 -2.23
C ASN A 119 -8.85 -2.76 -1.96
N ILE A 120 -8.29 -3.96 -2.11
CA ILE A 120 -9.02 -5.22 -1.94
C ILE A 120 -9.19 -5.64 -0.47
N GLY A 121 -8.33 -5.16 0.42
CA GLY A 121 -8.36 -5.41 1.85
C GLY A 121 -9.03 -4.27 2.58
N LEU A 122 -8.23 -3.31 3.04
CA LEU A 122 -8.66 -2.23 3.93
C LEU A 122 -9.91 -1.49 3.43
N LEU A 123 -9.87 -0.87 2.25
CA LEU A 123 -10.99 -0.06 1.74
C LEU A 123 -12.25 -0.89 1.52
N SER A 124 -12.10 -2.10 0.99
CA SER A 124 -13.22 -3.00 0.73
C SER A 124 -13.91 -3.46 2.01
N ILE A 125 -13.14 -3.80 3.04
CA ILE A 125 -13.70 -4.24 4.32
C ILE A 125 -14.26 -3.07 5.12
N GLU A 126 -13.62 -1.89 5.14
CA GLU A 126 -14.18 -0.68 5.74
C GLU A 126 -15.56 -0.34 5.16
N SER A 127 -15.67 -0.47 3.84
CA SER A 127 -16.94 -0.29 3.12
C SER A 127 -17.99 -1.32 3.55
N CYS A 128 -17.60 -2.57 3.76
CA CYS A 128 -18.52 -3.59 4.28
C CYS A 128 -18.93 -3.30 5.73
N VAL A 129 -18.02 -2.84 6.58
CA VAL A 129 -18.33 -2.43 7.96
C VAL A 129 -19.32 -1.27 7.98
N LEU A 130 -19.13 -0.27 7.11
CA LEU A 130 -20.06 0.85 6.94
C LEU A 130 -21.46 0.35 6.59
N ILE A 131 -21.60 -0.45 5.52
CA ILE A 131 -22.91 -0.91 5.06
C ILE A 131 -23.57 -1.86 6.07
N TYR A 132 -22.79 -2.75 6.71
CA TYR A 132 -23.27 -3.61 7.77
C TYR A 132 -23.84 -2.78 8.92
N SER A 133 -23.10 -1.77 9.39
CA SER A 133 -23.53 -0.90 10.49
C SER A 133 -24.79 -0.11 10.13
N ILE A 134 -24.89 0.40 8.91
CA ILE A 134 -26.09 1.11 8.43
C ILE A 134 -27.31 0.18 8.38
N ARG A 135 -27.13 -1.09 7.99
CA ARG A 135 -28.22 -2.06 7.86
C ARG A 135 -28.74 -2.56 9.21
N HIS A 136 -27.82 -2.80 10.13
CA HIS A 136 -28.10 -3.53 11.37
C HIS A 136 -28.25 -2.62 12.60
N THR A 137 -28.22 -1.30 12.42
CA THR A 137 -28.46 -0.34 13.50
C THR A 137 -29.58 0.64 13.14
N LYS A 138 -30.20 1.24 14.16
CA LYS A 138 -31.24 2.29 13.98
C LYS A 138 -30.64 3.69 13.79
N ILE A 139 -29.31 3.80 13.74
CA ILE A 139 -28.60 5.07 13.68
C ILE A 139 -28.66 5.63 12.25
N LYS A 140 -28.76 6.95 12.11
CA LYS A 140 -28.81 7.61 10.80
C LYS A 140 -27.58 7.26 9.96
N PRO A 141 -27.72 6.95 8.66
CA PRO A 141 -26.61 6.59 7.79
C PRO A 141 -25.47 7.62 7.76
N PHE A 142 -25.83 8.91 7.80
CA PHE A 142 -24.87 10.01 7.82
C PHE A 142 -23.89 9.96 8.99
N PHE A 143 -24.33 9.46 10.15
CA PHE A 143 -23.47 9.32 11.32
C PHE A 143 -22.41 8.23 11.10
N TRP A 144 -22.80 7.09 10.51
CA TRP A 144 -21.86 6.03 10.17
C TRP A 144 -20.87 6.44 9.07
N LEU A 145 -21.32 7.23 8.08
CA LEU A 145 -20.44 7.82 7.06
C LEU A 145 -19.37 8.70 7.70
N PHE A 146 -19.76 9.54 8.68
CA PHE A 146 -18.83 10.39 9.39
C PHE A 146 -17.83 9.56 10.22
N ILE A 147 -18.30 8.57 10.98
CA ILE A 147 -17.44 7.69 11.78
C ILE A 147 -16.43 6.95 10.91
N ILE A 148 -16.87 6.30 9.83
CA ILE A 148 -15.96 5.50 9.01
C ILE A 148 -14.93 6.39 8.29
N THR A 149 -15.32 7.60 7.90
CA THR A 149 -14.40 8.59 7.31
C THR A 149 -13.31 8.98 8.30
N ILE A 150 -13.67 9.23 9.56
CA ILE A 150 -12.68 9.52 10.61
C ILE A 150 -11.77 8.33 10.84
N ILE A 151 -12.31 7.12 10.95
CA ILE A 151 -11.50 5.91 11.17
C ILE A 151 -10.49 5.72 10.02
N ALA A 152 -10.94 5.79 8.76
CA ALA A 152 -10.07 5.66 7.60
C ALA A 152 -8.97 6.73 7.59
N THR A 153 -9.34 7.98 7.92
CA THR A 153 -8.36 9.08 8.03
C THR A 153 -7.35 8.85 9.14
N LEU A 154 -7.77 8.34 10.30
CA LEU A 154 -6.86 8.02 11.40
C LEU A 154 -5.88 6.91 11.02
N ILE A 155 -6.34 5.91 10.25
CA ILE A 155 -5.47 4.85 9.73
C ILE A 155 -4.43 5.44 8.78
N ASP A 156 -4.82 6.35 7.87
CA ASP A 156 -3.86 7.05 7.00
C ASP A 156 -2.86 7.90 7.79
N VAL A 157 -3.31 8.60 8.83
CA VAL A 157 -2.40 9.34 9.72
C VAL A 157 -1.39 8.40 10.38
N ILE A 158 -1.82 7.23 10.84
CA ILE A 158 -0.91 6.20 11.36
C ILE A 158 0.08 5.76 10.26
N PHE A 159 -0.39 5.51 9.04
CA PHE A 159 0.45 5.12 7.90
C PHE A 159 1.49 6.19 7.53
N ILE A 160 1.14 7.47 7.66
CA ILE A 160 2.08 8.58 7.48
C ILE A 160 3.14 8.58 8.58
N HIS A 161 2.73 8.42 9.83
CA HIS A 161 3.67 8.42 10.97
C HIS A 161 4.66 7.25 10.93
N ILE A 162 4.25 6.08 10.44
CA ILE A 162 5.14 4.92 10.28
C ILE A 162 5.88 4.90 8.93
N GLY A 163 5.72 5.96 8.11
CA GLY A 163 6.44 6.12 6.85
C GLY A 163 5.96 5.23 5.70
N ILE A 164 4.78 4.60 5.80
CA ILE A 164 4.20 3.78 4.73
C ILE A 164 3.56 4.66 3.65
N LEU A 165 2.97 5.79 4.03
CA LEU A 165 2.28 6.74 3.15
C LEU A 165 2.93 8.12 3.26
N THR A 166 2.99 8.85 2.16
CA THR A 166 3.42 10.25 2.16
C THR A 166 2.53 11.09 1.28
N TYR A 167 2.24 12.30 1.74
CA TYR A 167 1.52 13.31 0.98
C TYR A 167 2.47 14.22 0.22
N ARG A 168 2.04 14.63 -0.96
CA ARG A 168 2.77 15.45 -1.93
C ARG A 168 1.79 16.36 -2.66
N ASN A 169 2.30 17.30 -3.46
CA ASN A 169 1.49 18.18 -4.33
C ASN A 169 0.31 18.88 -3.63
N GLY A 170 0.51 19.34 -2.39
CA GLY A 170 -0.53 20.05 -1.61
C GLY A 170 -1.62 19.15 -1.02
N TRP A 171 -1.55 17.83 -1.22
CA TRP A 171 -2.44 16.89 -0.55
C TRP A 171 -2.20 16.93 0.97
N ASN A 172 -3.29 16.91 1.72
CA ASN A 172 -3.26 17.03 3.17
C ASN A 172 -4.39 16.20 3.81
N ILE A 173 -4.44 16.19 5.14
CA ILE A 173 -5.46 15.46 5.90
C ILE A 173 -6.88 15.91 5.52
N PRO A 174 -7.22 17.21 5.45
CA PRO A 174 -8.52 17.66 4.94
C PRO A 174 -8.90 17.11 3.55
N CYS A 175 -7.97 17.10 2.58
CA CYS A 175 -8.22 16.50 1.26
C CYS A 175 -8.55 15.00 1.38
N THR A 176 -7.87 14.31 2.28
CA THR A 176 -8.08 12.88 2.56
C THR A 176 -9.45 12.63 3.16
N ILE A 177 -9.85 13.42 4.17
CA ILE A 177 -11.19 13.37 4.78
C ILE A 177 -12.26 13.57 3.70
N LEU A 178 -12.10 14.57 2.83
CA LEU A 178 -13.03 14.82 1.73
C LEU A 178 -13.09 13.66 0.73
N GLY A 179 -11.93 13.11 0.35
CA GLY A 179 -11.84 11.96 -0.56
C GLY A 179 -12.55 10.72 -0.01
N TYR A 180 -12.30 10.38 1.25
CA TYR A 180 -13.00 9.28 1.93
C TYR A 180 -14.48 9.54 2.07
N PHE A 181 -14.86 10.76 2.49
CA PHE A 181 -16.27 11.11 2.64
C PHE A 181 -17.02 10.95 1.31
N ILE A 182 -16.45 11.43 0.20
CA ILE A 182 -17.02 11.27 -1.14
C ILE A 182 -17.11 9.78 -1.50
N SER A 183 -16.03 9.02 -1.31
CA SER A 183 -15.97 7.59 -1.65
C SER A 183 -17.03 6.79 -0.90
N PHE A 184 -17.15 6.99 0.42
CA PHE A 184 -18.14 6.30 1.24
C PHE A 184 -19.57 6.72 0.92
N ASN A 185 -19.81 7.96 0.52
CA ASN A 185 -21.12 8.38 0.02
C ASN A 185 -21.49 7.64 -1.28
N ILE A 186 -20.54 7.48 -2.22
CA ILE A 186 -20.79 6.71 -3.45
C ILE A 186 -21.12 5.25 -3.12
N ILE A 187 -20.40 4.64 -2.18
CA ILE A 187 -20.68 3.27 -1.71
C ILE A 187 -22.06 3.17 -1.06
N TYR A 188 -22.46 4.16 -0.26
CA TYR A 188 -23.79 4.22 0.31
C TYR A 188 -24.88 4.35 -0.76
N LEU A 189 -24.68 5.17 -1.80
CA LEU A 189 -25.59 5.27 -2.94
C LEU A 189 -25.72 3.94 -3.69
N TYR A 190 -24.60 3.23 -3.90
CA TYR A 190 -24.61 1.90 -4.49
C TYR A 190 -25.39 0.89 -3.64
N TYR A 191 -25.22 0.93 -2.32
CA TYR A 191 -26.03 0.14 -1.40
C TYR A 191 -27.53 0.45 -1.51
N LEU A 192 -27.92 1.72 -1.58
CA LEU A 192 -29.32 2.11 -1.78
C LEU A 192 -29.89 1.57 -3.10
N TRP A 193 -29.07 1.58 -4.16
CA TRP A 193 -29.43 0.97 -5.43
C TRP A 193 -29.62 -0.55 -5.32
N LEU A 194 -28.70 -1.27 -4.67
CA LEU A 194 -28.81 -2.72 -4.41
C LEU A 194 -30.07 -3.07 -3.62
N ARG A 195 -30.46 -2.22 -2.66
CA ARG A 195 -31.69 -2.39 -1.89
C ARG A 195 -32.94 -2.19 -2.74
N LYS A 196 -32.91 -1.22 -3.66
CA LYS A 196 -34.02 -0.95 -4.59
C LYS A 196 -34.27 -2.14 -5.53
N ILE A 197 -33.22 -2.87 -5.92
CA ILE A 197 -33.32 -4.07 -6.76
C ILE A 197 -33.40 -5.39 -5.96
N VAL A 198 -33.66 -5.31 -4.64
CA VAL A 198 -33.95 -6.46 -3.75
C VAL A 198 -32.80 -7.48 -3.65
N ILE A 199 -31.56 -7.04 -3.87
CA ILE A 199 -30.37 -7.89 -3.63
C ILE A 199 -30.00 -7.86 -2.15
N LEU A 200 -29.97 -6.66 -1.56
CA LEU A 200 -29.64 -6.37 -0.16
C LEU A 200 -30.85 -5.89 0.63
#